data_AF-A0A8B8F4S3-F1
#
_entry.id   AF-A0A8B8F4S3-F1
#
_cell.length_a   1.000
_cell.length_b   1.000
_cell.length_c   1.000
_cell.angle_alpha   90.00
_cell.angle_beta   90.00
_cell.angle_gamma   90.00
#
_symmetry.space_group_name_H-M   'P 1'
#
loop_
_entity.id
_entity.type
_entity.pdbx_description
1 polymer ?
#
loop_
_entity_poly.entity_id
_entity_poly.type
_entity_poly.pdbx_seq_one_letter_code
_entity_poly.pdbx_strand_id
1 'polypeptide(L)'
;MKSIADGESENLRQLNTTWGNSRGEQQTELSSEARNAVRRTLFVDTPTTTTVESNDNVLTESNNEQNNKWLSYVLERLTDDPKNMPGNSQTPPAKDVKDKEPEVQTASEAESRIKDVWAHNLEEEFSAIRKLLPKYCYVAMDTEFPGVVARPIGDFKTTADYLYQLLRCNVDLLRIIQLGLSFFDEDGKTPTGPYTTWQFNFQFNLSEDMYAQDSIELLTNSRIQFKKHEENGIEPLYFAECMITSGLVLMDNIKWMTFHSSFDFGYLVKVLTDERLPPEENDFFDMYSLYFPCVYDIKYLMKSCKNLKGGLQEVADQLELRRIGPQHQAGSDSLLTGMAFFKIRDMYFEGMIDNKKYCGHLYGLGITTLNNGQIRYDNNEGASN
;
A
#
# COMPACT_ATOMS: atom_id res chain seq x y z
N MET A 1 -3.28 -19.75 -24.55
CA MET A 1 -2.93 -18.89 -23.38
C MET A 1 -3.74 -17.60 -23.37
N LYS A 2 -5.02 -17.63 -23.76
CA LYS A 2 -5.88 -16.43 -23.86
C LYS A 2 -7.24 -16.61 -23.16
N SER A 3 -7.42 -17.67 -22.37
CA SER A 3 -8.71 -18.00 -21.73
C SER A 3 -8.60 -18.24 -20.22
N ILE A 4 -7.45 -17.94 -19.61
CA ILE A 4 -7.22 -18.08 -18.15
C ILE A 4 -7.45 -16.71 -17.47
N ALA A 5 -7.01 -15.62 -18.11
CA ALA A 5 -7.20 -14.24 -17.62
C ALA A 5 -8.68 -13.81 -17.47
N ASP A 6 -9.58 -14.30 -18.32
CA ASP A 6 -10.99 -13.89 -18.29
C ASP A 6 -11.76 -14.47 -17.09
N GLY A 7 -11.36 -15.64 -16.57
CA GLY A 7 -12.02 -16.27 -15.42
C GLY A 7 -11.53 -15.76 -14.06
N GLU A 8 -10.36 -15.13 -14.01
CA GLU A 8 -9.68 -14.68 -12.78
C GLU A 8 -10.11 -13.25 -12.41
N SER A 9 -10.38 -12.39 -13.40
CA SER A 9 -11.03 -11.07 -13.24
C SER A 9 -12.42 -11.17 -12.59
N GLU A 10 -13.12 -12.29 -12.78
CA GLU A 10 -14.50 -12.44 -12.33
C GLU A 10 -14.62 -12.66 -10.80
N ASN A 11 -13.58 -13.21 -10.16
CA ASN A 11 -13.57 -13.46 -8.71
C ASN A 11 -13.36 -12.17 -7.88
N LEU A 12 -12.47 -11.27 -8.32
CA LEU A 12 -12.30 -9.94 -7.72
C LEU A 12 -13.57 -9.09 -7.91
N ARG A 13 -14.20 -9.19 -9.07
CA ARG A 13 -15.51 -8.56 -9.35
C ARG A 13 -16.65 -9.10 -8.51
N GLN A 14 -16.65 -10.39 -8.16
CA GLN A 14 -17.66 -11.00 -7.28
C GLN A 14 -17.55 -10.54 -5.81
N LEU A 15 -16.33 -10.32 -5.31
CA LEU A 15 -16.12 -9.70 -3.99
C LEU A 15 -16.70 -8.29 -3.95
N ASN A 16 -16.48 -7.49 -5.01
CA ASN A 16 -16.97 -6.11 -5.10
C ASN A 16 -18.49 -6.00 -5.32
N THR A 17 -19.11 -6.94 -6.05
CA THR A 17 -20.57 -6.92 -6.31
C THR A 17 -21.42 -7.36 -5.11
N THR A 18 -20.90 -8.25 -4.26
CA THR A 18 -21.59 -8.66 -3.01
C THR A 18 -21.78 -7.46 -2.05
N TRP A 19 -20.88 -6.47 -2.10
CA TRP A 19 -20.90 -5.28 -1.26
C TRP A 19 -21.92 -4.21 -1.67
N GLY A 20 -22.24 -4.06 -2.96
CA GLY A 20 -23.10 -2.98 -3.46
C GLY A 20 -24.56 -3.00 -2.95
N ASN A 21 -25.00 -4.11 -2.34
CA ASN A 21 -26.40 -4.36 -2.02
C ASN A 21 -26.80 -4.10 -0.55
N SER A 22 -25.88 -3.69 0.33
CA SER A 22 -26.17 -3.48 1.76
C SER A 22 -25.92 -2.04 2.19
N ARG A 23 -26.85 -1.13 1.88
CA ARG A 23 -26.82 0.29 2.31
C ARG A 23 -27.91 0.59 3.35
N GLY A 24 -27.50 1.09 4.53
CA GLY A 24 -28.35 1.61 5.61
C GLY A 24 -27.54 1.97 6.86
N GLU A 25 -27.90 3.02 7.59
CA GLU A 25 -27.11 3.66 8.66
C GLU A 25 -26.74 2.73 9.84
N GLN A 26 -25.56 2.13 9.77
CA GLN A 26 -24.73 1.60 10.87
C GLN A 26 -23.31 1.28 10.32
N GLN A 27 -22.69 2.28 9.70
CA GLN A 27 -21.53 2.14 8.80
C GLN A 27 -20.31 1.48 9.46
N THR A 28 -20.10 1.67 10.76
CA THR A 28 -19.00 1.04 11.50
C THR A 28 -19.19 -0.46 11.71
N GLU A 29 -20.39 -0.91 12.09
CA GLU A 29 -20.70 -2.33 12.30
C GLU A 29 -20.76 -3.08 10.97
N LEU A 30 -21.42 -2.51 9.96
CA LEU A 30 -21.50 -3.08 8.61
C LEU A 30 -20.10 -3.27 7.98
N SER A 31 -19.19 -2.32 8.17
CA SER A 31 -17.81 -2.47 7.67
C SER A 31 -17.06 -3.60 8.36
N SER A 32 -17.29 -3.82 9.67
CA SER A 32 -16.64 -4.87 10.44
C SER A 32 -17.18 -6.26 10.11
N GLU A 33 -18.50 -6.40 9.93
CA GLU A 33 -19.14 -7.63 9.49
C GLU A 33 -18.67 -8.04 8.10
N ALA A 34 -18.56 -7.06 7.21
CA ALA A 34 -18.17 -7.34 5.85
C ALA A 34 -16.66 -7.57 5.71
N ARG A 35 -15.80 -6.93 6.54
CA ARG A 35 -14.42 -7.39 6.75
C ARG A 35 -14.37 -8.84 7.22
N ASN A 36 -15.18 -9.19 8.21
CA ASN A 36 -15.25 -10.57 8.71
C ASN A 36 -15.74 -11.54 7.64
N ALA A 37 -16.68 -11.14 6.78
CA ALA A 37 -17.14 -11.94 5.66
C ALA A 37 -16.01 -12.19 4.64
N VAL A 38 -15.30 -11.13 4.23
CA VAL A 38 -14.14 -11.26 3.33
C VAL A 38 -13.06 -12.14 3.97
N ARG A 39 -12.76 -11.94 5.26
CA ARG A 39 -11.80 -12.78 6.01
C ARG A 39 -12.21 -14.24 6.03
N ARG A 40 -13.48 -14.57 6.29
CA ARG A 40 -13.96 -15.97 6.26
C ARG A 40 -13.80 -16.62 4.88
N THR A 41 -13.98 -15.85 3.82
CA THR A 41 -13.79 -16.33 2.44
C THR A 41 -12.32 -16.58 2.11
N LEU A 42 -11.42 -15.69 2.57
CA LEU A 42 -9.99 -15.74 2.24
C LEU A 42 -9.18 -16.64 3.19
N PHE A 43 -9.55 -16.69 4.46
CA PHE A 43 -8.86 -17.38 5.55
C PHE A 43 -9.82 -18.38 6.18
N VAL A 44 -10.04 -19.52 5.50
CA VAL A 44 -10.90 -20.59 6.01
C VAL A 44 -10.33 -21.10 7.34
N ASP A 45 -11.06 -20.94 8.43
CA ASP A 45 -10.79 -21.67 9.68
C ASP A 45 -10.97 -23.16 9.38
N THR A 46 -9.88 -23.92 9.40
CA THR A 46 -9.95 -25.38 9.33
C THR A 46 -10.70 -25.85 10.57
N PRO A 47 -11.84 -26.58 10.44
CA PRO A 47 -12.55 -27.06 11.62
C PRO A 47 -11.66 -28.01 12.39
N THR A 48 -11.36 -27.66 13.64
CA THR A 48 -10.77 -28.57 14.61
C THR A 48 -11.77 -29.72 14.81
N THR A 49 -11.31 -30.93 14.53
CA THR A 49 -12.08 -32.16 14.69
C THR A 49 -12.46 -32.34 16.17
N THR A 50 -13.73 -32.15 16.49
CA THR A 50 -14.33 -32.69 17.72
C THR A 50 -15.66 -33.38 17.39
N THR A 51 -15.57 -34.71 17.40
CA THR A 51 -16.60 -35.73 17.75
C THR A 51 -18.08 -35.40 17.52
N VAL A 52 -18.62 -36.10 16.50
CA VAL A 52 -19.96 -36.70 16.36
C VAL A 52 -20.92 -36.54 17.54
N GLU A 53 -22.07 -35.92 17.29
CA GLU A 53 -23.36 -36.47 17.69
C GLU A 53 -24.46 -36.06 16.69
N SER A 54 -25.21 -37.06 16.26
CA SER A 54 -26.26 -37.07 15.24
C SER A 54 -27.54 -36.38 15.74
N ASN A 55 -28.19 -35.60 14.86
CA ASN A 55 -29.63 -35.74 14.63
C ASN A 55 -30.07 -35.02 13.34
N ASP A 56 -30.75 -35.79 12.51
CA ASP A 56 -31.36 -35.40 11.25
C ASP A 56 -32.45 -34.33 11.43
N ASN A 57 -32.44 -33.32 10.57
CA ASN A 57 -33.66 -32.86 9.93
C ASN A 57 -33.36 -32.18 8.59
N VAL A 58 -33.88 -32.81 7.55
CA VAL A 58 -33.78 -32.44 6.13
C VAL A 58 -34.66 -31.24 5.84
N LEU A 59 -34.10 -30.20 5.23
CA LEU A 59 -34.77 -29.43 4.19
C LEU A 59 -33.79 -29.20 3.04
N THR A 60 -34.20 -29.71 1.89
CA THR A 60 -33.56 -29.69 0.59
C THR A 60 -33.51 -28.28 0.02
N GLU A 61 -32.37 -27.85 -0.53
CA GLU A 61 -32.35 -27.02 -1.73
C GLU A 61 -31.06 -27.24 -2.51
N SER A 62 -31.27 -27.51 -3.79
CA SER A 62 -30.31 -27.89 -4.82
C SER A 62 -29.58 -26.70 -5.43
N ASN A 63 -28.38 -26.97 -5.95
CA ASN A 63 -27.53 -26.17 -6.85
C ASN A 63 -26.47 -25.28 -6.19
N ASN A 64 -25.22 -25.78 -6.13
CA ASN A 64 -24.09 -25.11 -6.79
C ASN A 64 -22.85 -26.02 -6.90
N GLU A 65 -22.82 -26.92 -7.88
CA GLU A 65 -21.67 -27.82 -8.12
C GLU A 65 -20.52 -27.18 -8.94
N GLN A 66 -20.54 -25.86 -9.14
CA GLN A 66 -19.51 -25.16 -9.94
C GLN A 66 -18.40 -24.49 -9.12
N ASN A 67 -18.42 -24.54 -7.78
CA ASN A 67 -17.53 -23.73 -6.93
C ASN A 67 -16.32 -24.45 -6.29
N ASN A 68 -16.01 -25.70 -6.66
CA ASN A 68 -15.01 -26.50 -5.93
C ASN A 68 -13.70 -26.79 -6.68
N LYS A 69 -13.41 -26.13 -7.81
CA LYS A 69 -12.10 -26.29 -8.51
C LYS A 69 -10.99 -25.37 -7.98
N TRP A 70 -11.33 -24.20 -7.47
CA TRP A 70 -10.35 -23.25 -6.93
C TRP A 70 -9.86 -23.64 -5.54
N LEU A 71 -10.76 -24.10 -4.66
CA LEU A 71 -10.39 -24.65 -3.35
C LEU A 71 -9.48 -25.87 -3.46
N SER A 72 -9.67 -26.73 -4.47
CA SER A 72 -8.79 -27.89 -4.71
C SER A 72 -7.41 -27.46 -5.23
N TYR A 73 -7.32 -26.40 -6.04
CA TYR A 73 -6.04 -25.83 -6.51
C TYR A 73 -5.21 -25.20 -5.38
N VAL A 74 -5.87 -24.49 -4.45
CA VAL A 74 -5.21 -23.89 -3.28
C VAL A 74 -4.77 -24.96 -2.27
N LEU A 75 -5.58 -26.00 -2.05
CA LEU A 75 -5.24 -27.10 -1.15
C LEU A 75 -4.11 -28.01 -1.70
N GLU A 76 -4.01 -28.18 -3.01
CA GLU A 76 -2.94 -28.97 -3.65
C GLU A 76 -1.55 -28.31 -3.55
N ARG A 77 -1.50 -26.98 -3.36
CA ARG A 77 -0.25 -26.22 -3.16
C ARG A 77 0.17 -26.01 -1.71
N LEU A 78 -0.64 -26.46 -0.75
CA LEU A 78 -0.35 -26.36 0.68
C LEU A 78 0.28 -27.63 1.27
N THR A 79 0.62 -28.64 0.44
CA THR A 79 1.15 -29.93 0.92
C THR A 79 2.58 -30.31 0.47
N ASP A 80 3.33 -29.44 -0.19
CA ASP A 80 4.69 -29.78 -0.62
C ASP A 80 5.78 -29.12 0.25
N ASP A 81 6.45 -29.94 1.07
CA ASP A 81 7.71 -29.63 1.78
C ASP A 81 8.86 -30.43 1.10
N PRO A 82 10.11 -29.90 1.05
CA PRO A 82 11.07 -30.13 -0.03
C PRO A 82 12.15 -31.19 0.29
N LYS A 83 12.69 -31.88 -0.73
CA LYS A 83 13.99 -32.58 -0.63
C LYS A 83 14.83 -32.57 -1.91
N ASN A 84 16.10 -32.20 -1.68
CA ASN A 84 17.37 -32.63 -2.31
C ASN A 84 18.01 -31.82 -3.48
N MET A 85 19.16 -31.21 -3.15
CA MET A 85 20.39 -31.05 -3.98
C MET A 85 21.21 -32.37 -4.02
N PRO A 86 22.10 -32.62 -5.01
CA PRO A 86 23.53 -32.16 -5.03
C PRO A 86 24.03 -31.83 -6.47
N GLY A 87 25.23 -31.33 -6.82
CA GLY A 87 26.50 -30.94 -6.20
C GLY A 87 27.62 -30.87 -7.27
N ASN A 88 28.48 -29.82 -7.20
CA ASN A 88 29.91 -29.67 -7.58
C ASN A 88 30.54 -30.21 -8.90
N SER A 89 31.32 -29.34 -9.60
CA SER A 89 32.65 -29.68 -10.18
C SER A 89 33.45 -28.44 -10.64
N GLN A 90 34.78 -28.53 -10.52
CA GLN A 90 35.82 -27.47 -10.55
C GLN A 90 36.40 -27.13 -11.96
N THR A 91 37.02 -25.94 -12.03
CA THR A 91 37.72 -25.17 -13.11
C THR A 91 39.16 -25.66 -13.47
N PRO A 92 40.12 -24.95 -14.19
CA PRO A 92 40.18 -23.71 -15.05
C PRO A 92 41.12 -23.91 -16.33
N PRO A 93 41.94 -22.96 -16.90
CA PRO A 93 41.96 -21.46 -17.01
C PRO A 93 42.22 -20.89 -18.45
N ALA A 94 42.08 -19.55 -18.65
CA ALA A 94 43.07 -18.70 -19.37
C ALA A 94 42.81 -17.17 -19.33
N LYS A 95 43.75 -16.46 -18.65
CA LYS A 95 44.45 -15.17 -18.94
C LYS A 95 43.74 -13.84 -19.27
N ASP A 96 43.85 -12.95 -18.27
CA ASP A 96 44.29 -11.53 -18.25
C ASP A 96 44.05 -10.60 -19.47
N VAL A 97 43.19 -9.60 -19.25
CA VAL A 97 43.42 -8.21 -19.67
C VAL A 97 42.92 -7.29 -18.54
N LYS A 98 43.77 -6.36 -18.11
CA LYS A 98 43.48 -5.35 -17.08
C LYS A 98 42.78 -4.14 -17.70
N ASP A 99 41.57 -3.84 -17.25
CA ASP A 99 41.00 -2.50 -17.32
C ASP A 99 40.50 -2.10 -15.93
N LYS A 100 40.78 -0.85 -15.54
CA LYS A 100 40.51 -0.29 -14.22
C LYS A 100 39.00 -0.06 -14.04
N GLU A 101 38.38 -0.81 -13.14
CA GLU A 101 37.04 -0.52 -12.64
C GLU A 101 37.04 0.72 -11.72
N PRO A 102 35.97 1.54 -11.75
CA PRO A 102 35.78 2.63 -10.80
C PRO A 102 35.44 2.07 -9.41
N GLU A 103 35.96 2.71 -8.36
CA GLU A 103 35.72 2.35 -6.95
C GLU A 103 34.23 2.22 -6.64
N VAL A 104 33.80 1.01 -6.27
CA VAL A 104 32.52 0.75 -5.62
C VAL A 104 32.58 1.37 -4.22
N GLN A 105 31.98 2.54 -4.08
CA GLN A 105 31.68 3.10 -2.76
C GLN A 105 30.67 2.18 -2.07
N THR A 106 31.10 1.58 -0.97
CA THR A 106 30.28 0.76 -0.10
C THR A 106 29.15 1.61 0.47
N ALA A 107 27.91 1.30 0.09
CA ALA A 107 26.70 1.84 0.70
C ALA A 107 26.79 1.67 2.22
N SER A 108 26.48 2.72 2.98
CA SER A 108 26.53 2.67 4.44
C SER A 108 25.55 1.61 4.97
N GLU A 109 25.87 0.94 6.08
CA GLU A 109 24.99 -0.06 6.75
C GLU A 109 23.56 0.47 7.02
N ALA A 110 23.35 1.79 7.02
CA ALA A 110 22.03 2.41 7.15
C ALA A 110 21.19 2.32 5.86
N GLU A 111 21.78 2.47 4.67
CA GLU A 111 21.08 2.27 3.39
C GLU A 111 20.69 0.80 3.18
N SER A 112 21.36 -0.14 3.88
CA SER A 112 21.13 -1.59 3.73
C SER A 112 19.81 -2.09 4.33
N ARG A 113 18.98 -1.24 4.95
CA ARG A 113 17.74 -1.64 5.62
C ARG A 113 16.49 -1.54 4.74
N ILE A 114 16.62 -0.95 3.55
CA ILE A 114 15.56 -0.86 2.54
C ILE A 114 15.76 -2.00 1.53
N LYS A 115 14.75 -2.86 1.42
CA LYS A 115 14.75 -3.99 0.50
C LYS A 115 13.97 -3.63 -0.76
N ASP A 116 14.68 -3.57 -1.89
CA ASP A 116 14.02 -3.48 -3.19
C ASP A 116 13.28 -4.79 -3.51
N VAL A 117 12.02 -4.63 -3.91
CA VAL A 117 11.15 -5.71 -4.38
C VAL A 117 10.83 -5.45 -5.85
N TRP A 118 11.03 -6.49 -6.65
CA TRP A 118 10.78 -6.58 -8.08
C TRP A 118 9.93 -7.83 -8.34
N ALA A 119 9.55 -8.07 -9.60
CA ALA A 119 8.69 -9.22 -9.93
C ALA A 119 9.27 -10.57 -9.44
N HIS A 120 10.60 -10.76 -9.56
CA HIS A 120 11.25 -12.05 -9.26
C HIS A 120 11.32 -12.42 -7.77
N ASN A 121 11.22 -11.45 -6.84
CA ASN A 121 11.30 -11.69 -5.40
C ASN A 121 10.03 -11.29 -4.64
N LEU A 122 8.94 -10.94 -5.33
CA LEU A 122 7.70 -10.47 -4.72
C LEU A 122 7.14 -11.42 -3.65
N GLU A 123 6.97 -12.70 -3.99
CA GLU A 123 6.39 -13.69 -3.08
C GLU A 123 7.27 -13.96 -1.86
N GLU A 124 8.60 -14.00 -2.06
CA GLU A 124 9.59 -14.19 -1.00
C GLU A 124 9.48 -13.07 0.04
N GLU A 125 9.42 -11.83 -0.43
CA GLU A 125 9.35 -10.66 0.45
C GLU A 125 8.00 -10.54 1.14
N PHE A 126 6.89 -10.86 0.48
CA PHE A 126 5.59 -10.97 1.15
C PHE A 126 5.58 -12.09 2.21
N SER A 127 6.31 -13.18 2.00
CA SER A 127 6.50 -14.23 3.01
C SER A 127 7.26 -13.72 4.23
N ALA A 128 8.27 -12.87 4.04
CA ALA A 128 8.97 -12.21 5.12
C ALA A 128 8.06 -11.23 5.87
N ILE A 129 7.32 -10.38 5.15
CA ILE A 129 6.39 -9.40 5.72
C ILE A 129 5.32 -10.09 6.59
N ARG A 130 4.70 -11.18 6.10
CA ARG A 130 3.71 -11.95 6.86
C ARG A 130 4.20 -12.36 8.26
N LYS A 131 5.49 -12.68 8.39
CA LYS A 131 6.10 -13.08 9.68
C LYS A 131 6.31 -11.91 10.63
N LEU A 132 6.32 -10.68 10.14
CA LEU A 132 6.53 -9.47 10.95
C LEU A 132 5.24 -8.93 11.56
N LEU A 133 4.13 -9.03 10.83
CA LEU A 133 2.84 -8.42 11.20
C LEU A 133 2.33 -8.75 12.62
N PRO A 134 2.57 -9.94 13.20
CA PRO A 134 2.15 -10.21 14.58
C PRO A 134 2.80 -9.30 15.62
N LYS A 135 4.00 -8.77 15.34
CA LYS A 135 4.75 -7.89 16.26
C LYS A 135 4.83 -6.44 15.76
N TYR A 136 5.02 -6.24 14.46
CA TYR A 136 5.23 -4.95 13.84
C TYR A 136 3.97 -4.56 13.05
N CYS A 137 2.93 -4.14 13.76
CA CYS A 137 1.61 -3.85 13.21
C CYS A 137 1.39 -2.38 12.80
N TYR A 138 2.37 -1.50 13.04
CA TYR A 138 2.38 -0.15 12.50
C TYR A 138 3.10 -0.15 11.15
N VAL A 139 2.39 0.24 10.11
CA VAL A 139 2.89 0.23 8.73
C VAL A 139 2.91 1.67 8.21
N ALA A 140 4.10 2.24 8.08
CA ALA A 140 4.28 3.51 7.40
C ALA A 140 4.26 3.29 5.90
N MET A 141 3.61 4.18 5.16
CA MET A 141 3.46 4.05 3.72
C MET A 141 3.64 5.38 3.00
N ASP A 142 4.22 5.29 1.81
CA ASP A 142 4.34 6.37 0.83
C ASP A 142 4.36 5.78 -0.60
N THR A 143 3.99 6.57 -1.62
CA THR A 143 4.03 6.13 -3.03
C THR A 143 4.71 7.13 -3.95
N GLU A 144 5.31 6.62 -5.03
CA GLU A 144 5.79 7.45 -6.14
C GLU A 144 4.98 7.16 -7.39
N PHE A 145 4.57 8.22 -8.09
CA PHE A 145 3.71 8.15 -9.27
C PHE A 145 3.98 9.34 -10.20
N PRO A 146 3.54 9.30 -11.47
CA PRO A 146 3.98 10.26 -12.48
C PRO A 146 3.21 11.60 -12.44
N GLY A 147 2.94 12.09 -11.24
CA GLY A 147 2.32 13.40 -11.00
C GLY A 147 0.86 13.51 -11.38
N VAL A 148 0.49 14.68 -11.91
CA VAL A 148 -0.88 15.07 -12.26
C VAL A 148 -0.86 15.63 -13.68
N VAL A 149 -1.63 15.02 -14.58
CA VAL A 149 -1.68 15.37 -16.01
C VAL A 149 -3.01 15.97 -16.43
N ALA A 150 -4.06 15.81 -15.62
CA ALA A 150 -5.41 16.25 -15.94
C ALA A 150 -6.03 17.07 -14.81
N ARG A 151 -6.94 17.97 -15.19
CA ARG A 151 -7.86 18.65 -14.25
C ARG A 151 -9.29 18.28 -14.63
N PRO A 152 -10.16 17.95 -13.66
CA PRO A 152 -11.52 17.57 -13.96
C PRO A 152 -12.30 18.82 -14.43
N ILE A 153 -13.13 18.66 -15.46
CA ILE A 153 -13.98 19.71 -16.00
C ILE A 153 -15.40 19.49 -15.49
N GLY A 154 -16.01 20.52 -14.91
CA GLY A 154 -17.38 20.46 -14.41
C GLY A 154 -17.65 21.48 -13.30
N ASP A 155 -18.89 21.49 -12.83
CA ASP A 155 -19.31 22.27 -11.67
C ASP A 155 -19.17 21.42 -10.41
N PHE A 156 -18.42 21.92 -9.42
CA PHE A 156 -18.18 21.24 -8.14
C PHE A 156 -18.84 22.03 -7.01
N LYS A 157 -19.58 21.33 -6.14
CA LYS A 157 -20.33 21.99 -5.06
C LYS A 157 -19.40 22.47 -3.95
N THR A 158 -18.32 21.73 -3.71
CA THR A 158 -17.34 22.06 -2.67
C THR A 158 -15.90 21.90 -3.18
N THR A 159 -14.94 22.47 -2.44
CA THR A 159 -13.52 22.24 -2.71
C THR A 159 -13.12 20.78 -2.48
N ALA A 160 -13.73 20.10 -1.50
CA ALA A 160 -13.48 18.68 -1.25
C ALA A 160 -13.91 17.82 -2.45
N ASP A 161 -15.10 18.08 -3.01
CA ASP A 161 -15.59 17.41 -4.22
C ASP A 161 -14.61 17.60 -5.39
N TYR A 162 -14.11 18.82 -5.59
CA TYR A 162 -13.12 19.10 -6.63
C TYR A 162 -11.82 18.34 -6.42
N LEU A 163 -11.30 18.32 -5.18
CA LEU A 163 -10.06 17.62 -4.85
C LEU A 163 -10.19 16.11 -5.04
N TYR A 164 -11.34 15.52 -4.65
CA TYR A 164 -11.61 14.12 -4.91
C TYR A 164 -11.66 13.82 -6.41
N GLN A 165 -12.36 14.64 -7.20
CA GLN A 165 -12.44 14.42 -8.65
C GLN A 165 -11.10 14.66 -9.35
N LEU A 166 -10.24 15.54 -8.81
CA LEU A 166 -8.87 15.73 -9.29
C LEU A 166 -8.01 14.50 -9.03
N LEU A 167 -8.10 13.94 -7.83
CA LEU A 167 -7.44 12.68 -7.50
C LEU A 167 -7.95 11.56 -8.41
N ARG A 168 -9.26 11.36 -8.46
CA ARG A 168 -9.91 10.28 -9.21
C ARG A 168 -9.47 10.26 -10.67
N CYS A 169 -9.55 11.41 -11.35
CA CYS A 169 -9.24 11.45 -12.77
C CYS A 169 -7.76 11.15 -13.06
N ASN A 170 -6.83 11.56 -12.19
CA ASN A 170 -5.41 11.29 -12.40
C ASN A 170 -5.03 9.86 -12.01
N VAL A 171 -5.51 9.37 -10.86
CA VAL A 171 -5.25 7.99 -10.43
C VAL A 171 -5.82 6.99 -11.43
N ASP A 172 -6.99 7.22 -12.00
CA ASP A 172 -7.56 6.33 -13.04
C ASP A 172 -6.68 6.29 -14.30
N LEU A 173 -6.13 7.45 -14.72
CA LEU A 173 -5.33 7.60 -15.94
C LEU A 173 -3.90 7.11 -15.80
N LEU A 174 -3.31 7.25 -14.62
CA LEU A 174 -1.88 7.07 -14.39
C LEU A 174 -1.58 5.73 -13.68
N ARG A 175 -0.32 5.30 -13.77
CA ARG A 175 0.17 4.08 -13.12
C ARG A 175 1.08 4.41 -11.96
N ILE A 176 0.98 3.65 -10.88
CA ILE A 176 1.91 3.71 -9.75
C ILE A 176 3.31 3.26 -10.20
N ILE A 177 4.36 3.88 -9.65
CA ILE A 177 5.77 3.56 -9.96
C ILE A 177 6.43 2.85 -8.78
N GLN A 178 6.26 3.37 -7.56
CA GLN A 178 6.74 2.71 -6.34
C GLN A 178 5.73 2.77 -5.20
N LEU A 179 5.84 1.78 -4.30
CA LEU A 179 5.22 1.78 -2.97
C LEU A 179 6.30 1.46 -1.93
N GLY A 180 6.35 2.23 -0.86
CA GLY A 180 7.22 1.96 0.27
C GLY A 180 6.40 1.54 1.48
N LEU A 181 6.78 0.45 2.13
CA LEU A 181 6.19 -0.01 3.38
C LEU A 181 7.28 -0.16 4.45
N SER A 182 7.18 0.58 5.54
CA SER A 182 8.09 0.48 6.69
C SER A 182 7.37 0.01 7.94
N PHE A 183 7.98 -0.93 8.66
CA PHE A 183 7.32 -1.65 9.75
C PHE A 183 7.83 -1.22 11.12
N PHE A 184 6.91 -1.04 12.06
CA PHE A 184 7.17 -0.59 13.42
C PHE A 184 6.29 -1.36 14.43
N ASP A 185 6.77 -1.51 15.65
CA ASP A 185 5.97 -1.98 16.78
C ASP A 185 5.26 -0.80 17.48
N GLU A 186 4.50 -1.10 18.54
CA GLU A 186 3.78 -0.09 19.34
C GLU A 186 4.69 1.00 19.94
N ASP A 187 5.97 0.70 20.17
CA ASP A 187 6.95 1.63 20.73
C ASP A 187 7.66 2.45 19.65
N GLY A 188 7.38 2.22 18.37
CA GLY A 188 8.08 2.86 17.25
C GLY A 188 9.44 2.26 16.95
N LYS A 189 9.68 1.00 17.37
CA LYS A 189 10.92 0.29 17.03
C LYS A 189 10.71 -0.51 15.75
N THR A 190 11.72 -0.48 14.90
CA THR A 190 11.73 -1.24 13.65
C THR A 190 12.20 -2.69 13.86
N PRO A 191 11.90 -3.62 12.92
CA PRO A 191 12.42 -4.98 12.96
C PRO A 191 13.94 -5.05 13.18
N THR A 192 14.36 -5.99 14.03
CA THR A 192 15.78 -6.28 14.30
C THR A 192 16.45 -7.12 13.20
N GLY A 193 15.67 -7.53 12.19
CA GLY A 193 16.19 -8.22 11.01
C GLY A 193 16.97 -7.28 10.08
N PRO A 194 17.48 -7.83 8.96
CA PRO A 194 18.27 -7.04 8.00
C PRO A 194 17.47 -5.91 7.36
N TYR A 195 16.16 -6.08 7.23
CA TYR A 195 15.27 -5.14 6.55
C TYR A 195 14.17 -4.65 7.48
N THR A 196 13.85 -3.37 7.35
CA THR A 196 12.73 -2.71 8.05
C THR A 196 11.70 -2.16 7.09
N THR A 197 12.10 -2.01 5.84
CA THR A 197 11.41 -1.24 4.81
C THR A 197 11.48 -2.02 3.52
N TRP A 198 10.35 -2.13 2.83
CA TRP A 198 10.22 -2.75 1.52
C TRP A 198 9.83 -1.68 0.51
N GLN A 199 10.59 -1.61 -0.57
CA GLN A 199 10.35 -0.71 -1.69
C GLN A 199 9.91 -1.53 -2.90
N PHE A 200 8.61 -1.55 -3.16
CA PHE A 200 8.02 -2.25 -4.29
C PHE A 200 8.15 -1.39 -5.54
N ASN A 201 8.78 -1.94 -6.57
CA ASN A 201 9.03 -1.27 -7.84
C ASN A 201 8.07 -1.84 -8.90
N PHE A 202 7.08 -1.06 -9.32
CA PHE A 202 6.03 -1.51 -10.25
C PHE A 202 6.45 -1.36 -11.71
N GLN A 203 5.82 -2.15 -12.58
CA GLN A 203 6.03 -2.07 -14.01
C GLN A 203 5.54 -0.72 -14.56
N PHE A 204 6.45 -0.02 -15.25
CA PHE A 204 6.21 1.29 -15.84
C PHE A 204 7.06 1.48 -17.10
N ASN A 205 6.46 2.00 -18.17
CA ASN A 205 7.08 2.18 -19.48
C ASN A 205 6.90 3.61 -19.99
N LEU A 206 7.99 4.38 -20.05
CA LEU A 206 7.99 5.77 -20.54
C LEU A 206 7.55 5.95 -22.00
N SER A 207 7.49 4.87 -22.79
CA SER A 207 7.03 4.91 -24.19
C SER A 207 5.53 4.67 -24.32
N GLU A 208 4.90 4.05 -23.31
CA GLU A 208 3.49 3.62 -23.37
C GLU A 208 2.61 4.34 -22.36
N ASP A 209 3.14 4.59 -21.16
CA ASP A 209 2.40 5.15 -20.04
C ASP A 209 2.38 6.68 -20.07
N MET A 210 1.27 7.27 -19.63
CA MET A 210 1.14 8.73 -19.46
C MET A 210 1.89 9.21 -18.22
N TYR A 211 2.44 10.41 -18.28
CA TYR A 211 3.14 11.05 -17.17
C TYR A 211 3.20 12.58 -17.30
N ALA A 212 3.42 13.25 -16.18
CA ALA A 212 3.89 14.63 -16.16
C ALA A 212 5.42 14.66 -16.32
N GLN A 213 5.92 15.50 -17.24
CA GLN A 213 7.34 15.58 -17.56
C GLN A 213 8.19 15.93 -16.33
N ASP A 214 7.80 16.97 -15.58
CA ASP A 214 8.50 17.43 -14.38
C ASP A 214 8.61 16.32 -13.32
N SER A 215 7.59 15.47 -13.19
CA SER A 215 7.60 14.34 -12.26
C SER A 215 8.58 13.25 -12.67
N ILE A 216 8.68 12.92 -13.96
CA ILE A 216 9.67 11.95 -14.45
C ILE A 216 11.10 12.48 -14.27
N GLU A 217 11.32 13.78 -14.50
CA GLU A 217 12.62 14.41 -14.29
C GLU A 217 13.02 14.38 -12.82
N LEU A 218 12.10 14.74 -11.92
CA LEU A 218 12.30 14.66 -10.47
C LEU A 218 12.64 13.22 -10.03
N LEU A 219 11.86 12.23 -10.46
CA LEU A 219 12.07 10.82 -10.11
C LEU A 219 13.38 10.27 -10.68
N THR A 220 13.75 10.67 -11.91
CA THR A 220 15.05 10.31 -12.50
C THR A 220 16.21 10.89 -11.69
N ASN A 221 16.11 12.16 -11.29
CA ASN A 221 17.09 12.80 -10.42
C ASN A 221 17.16 12.16 -9.03
N SER A 222 16.05 11.57 -8.59
CA SER A 222 15.92 10.79 -7.36
C SER A 222 16.35 9.33 -7.52
N ARG A 223 17.00 9.00 -8.65
CA ARG A 223 17.62 7.70 -8.98
C ARG A 223 16.63 6.56 -9.27
N ILE A 224 15.41 6.87 -9.68
CA ILE A 224 14.48 5.87 -10.24
C ILE A 224 15.03 5.34 -11.57
N GLN A 225 15.15 4.02 -11.68
CA GLN A 225 15.70 3.35 -12.86
C GLN A 225 14.57 2.88 -13.79
N PHE A 226 13.97 3.79 -14.57
CA PHE A 226 12.79 3.49 -15.41
C PHE A 226 12.97 2.28 -16.34
N LYS A 227 14.17 2.06 -16.90
CA LYS A 227 14.43 0.87 -17.72
C LYS A 227 14.27 -0.44 -16.93
N LYS A 228 14.65 -0.44 -15.66
CA LYS A 228 14.49 -1.59 -14.77
C LYS A 228 13.03 -1.80 -14.36
N HIS A 229 12.26 -0.73 -14.19
CA HIS A 229 10.80 -0.81 -14.00
C HIS A 229 10.11 -1.44 -15.21
N GLU A 230 10.49 -1.04 -16.43
CA GLU A 230 9.93 -1.61 -17.66
C GLU A 230 10.17 -3.13 -17.76
N GLU A 231 11.41 -3.56 -17.46
CA GLU A 231 11.85 -4.95 -17.66
C GLU A 231 11.52 -5.89 -16.50
N ASN A 232 11.57 -5.40 -15.25
CA ASN A 232 11.53 -6.23 -14.04
C ASN A 232 10.49 -5.76 -13.01
N GLY A 233 9.70 -4.74 -13.35
CA GLY A 233 8.72 -4.17 -12.45
C GLY A 233 7.61 -5.15 -12.12
N ILE A 234 7.05 -4.98 -10.91
CA ILE A 234 5.95 -5.78 -10.41
C ILE A 234 4.68 -5.44 -11.19
N GLU A 235 3.96 -6.47 -11.62
CA GLU A 235 2.63 -6.32 -12.19
C GLU A 235 1.63 -5.99 -11.04
N PRO A 236 0.84 -4.90 -11.14
CA PRO A 236 -0.02 -4.44 -10.04
C PRO A 236 -1.06 -5.45 -9.55
N LEU A 237 -1.70 -6.21 -10.44
CA LEU A 237 -2.71 -7.20 -10.07
C LEU A 237 -2.10 -8.34 -9.25
N TYR A 238 -0.92 -8.83 -9.62
CA TYR A 238 -0.21 -9.86 -8.87
C TYR A 238 0.29 -9.35 -7.51
N PHE A 239 0.69 -8.07 -7.41
CA PHE A 239 0.92 -7.42 -6.13
C PHE A 239 -0.36 -7.39 -5.27
N ALA A 240 -1.51 -7.06 -5.85
CA ALA A 240 -2.77 -7.00 -5.13
C ALA A 240 -3.14 -8.38 -4.52
N GLU A 241 -2.98 -9.47 -5.27
CA GLU A 241 -3.18 -10.83 -4.77
C GLU A 241 -2.32 -11.13 -3.54
N CYS A 242 -1.02 -10.82 -3.63
CA CYS A 242 -0.09 -11.01 -2.52
C CYS A 242 -0.47 -10.14 -1.32
N MET A 243 -0.86 -8.88 -1.54
CA MET A 243 -1.20 -7.92 -0.49
C MET A 243 -2.49 -8.31 0.24
N ILE A 244 -3.54 -8.69 -0.48
CA ILE A 244 -4.85 -9.09 0.08
C ILE A 244 -4.68 -10.29 1.03
N THR A 245 -3.84 -11.26 0.64
CA THR A 245 -3.61 -12.49 1.42
C THR A 245 -2.48 -12.35 2.46
N SER A 246 -1.83 -11.18 2.56
CA SER A 246 -0.71 -10.97 3.48
C SER A 246 -1.12 -10.69 4.93
N GLY A 247 -2.35 -10.22 5.16
CA GLY A 247 -2.77 -9.66 6.45
C GLY A 247 -2.40 -8.19 6.68
N LEU A 248 -1.85 -7.48 5.66
CA LEU A 248 -1.62 -6.03 5.70
C LEU A 248 -2.93 -5.21 5.62
N VAL A 249 -3.88 -5.71 4.83
CA VAL A 249 -5.16 -5.05 4.54
C VAL A 249 -6.29 -5.88 5.13
N LEU A 250 -7.46 -5.26 5.27
CA LEU A 250 -8.66 -5.89 5.82
C LEU A 250 -8.49 -6.33 7.28
N MET A 251 -7.44 -5.89 7.99
CA MET A 251 -7.10 -6.31 9.36
C MET A 251 -7.19 -5.14 10.34
N ASP A 252 -7.98 -5.30 11.42
CA ASP A 252 -8.23 -4.20 12.38
C ASP A 252 -7.02 -3.90 13.29
N ASN A 253 -6.08 -4.84 13.41
CA ASN A 253 -4.87 -4.68 14.21
C ASN A 253 -3.75 -3.94 13.47
N ILE A 254 -3.86 -3.74 12.15
CA ILE A 254 -2.86 -3.00 11.36
C ILE A 254 -3.17 -1.51 11.41
N LYS A 255 -2.16 -0.71 11.75
CA LYS A 255 -2.26 0.74 11.88
C LYS A 255 -1.37 1.39 10.81
N TRP A 256 -2.02 2.02 9.84
CA TRP A 256 -1.34 2.70 8.74
C TRP A 256 -0.94 4.12 9.16
N MET A 257 0.30 4.50 8.86
CA MET A 257 0.85 5.84 9.10
C MET A 257 1.28 6.42 7.77
N THR A 258 0.77 7.60 7.44
CA THR A 258 0.97 8.18 6.10
C THR A 258 1.19 9.69 6.18
N PHE A 259 1.54 10.33 5.07
CA PHE A 259 1.70 11.78 5.02
C PHE A 259 1.04 12.34 3.77
N HIS A 260 -0.02 13.14 3.94
CA HIS A 260 -0.73 13.79 2.82
C HIS A 260 -1.22 12.78 1.76
N SER A 261 -1.83 11.69 2.22
CA SER A 261 -1.84 10.43 1.49
C SER A 261 -3.10 10.14 0.70
N SER A 262 -3.78 11.19 0.23
CA SER A 262 -5.01 11.04 -0.54
C SER A 262 -4.73 10.26 -1.84
N PHE A 263 -3.73 10.68 -2.60
CA PHE A 263 -3.30 9.98 -3.83
C PHE A 263 -2.75 8.58 -3.54
N ASP A 264 -1.97 8.39 -2.47
CA ASP A 264 -1.40 7.08 -2.13
C ASP A 264 -2.49 6.01 -1.93
N PHE A 265 -3.52 6.34 -1.14
CA PHE A 265 -4.66 5.44 -0.96
C PHE A 265 -5.54 5.35 -2.22
N GLY A 266 -5.60 6.40 -3.03
CA GLY A 266 -6.19 6.32 -4.36
C GLY A 266 -5.54 5.22 -5.20
N TYR A 267 -4.21 5.20 -5.30
CA TYR A 267 -3.50 4.15 -6.03
C TYR A 267 -3.68 2.78 -5.40
N LEU A 268 -3.57 2.65 -4.08
CA LEU A 268 -3.76 1.34 -3.44
C LEU A 268 -5.18 0.81 -3.59
N VAL A 269 -6.22 1.64 -3.46
CA VAL A 269 -7.60 1.21 -3.71
C VAL A 269 -7.75 0.75 -5.15
N LYS A 270 -7.29 1.55 -6.14
CA LYS A 270 -7.31 1.16 -7.56
C LYS A 270 -6.63 -0.19 -7.79
N VAL A 271 -5.43 -0.39 -7.23
CA VAL A 271 -4.66 -1.63 -7.38
C VAL A 271 -5.37 -2.81 -6.73
N LEU A 272 -5.89 -2.63 -5.51
CA LEU A 272 -6.53 -3.72 -4.74
C LEU A 272 -7.90 -4.11 -5.28
N THR A 273 -8.62 -3.20 -5.92
CA THR A 273 -9.92 -3.48 -6.52
C THR A 273 -9.85 -3.89 -7.98
N ASP A 274 -8.73 -3.65 -8.66
CA ASP A 274 -8.56 -3.77 -10.12
C ASP A 274 -9.68 -3.07 -10.91
N GLU A 275 -10.11 -1.92 -10.40
CA GLU A 275 -11.23 -1.16 -10.94
C GLU A 275 -10.91 0.34 -10.86
N ARG A 276 -11.64 1.14 -11.64
CA ARG A 276 -11.56 2.60 -11.51
C ARG A 276 -12.06 3.05 -10.14
N LEU A 277 -11.52 4.16 -9.66
CA LEU A 277 -11.96 4.72 -8.39
C LEU A 277 -13.45 5.11 -8.43
N PRO A 278 -14.18 4.95 -7.31
CA PRO A 278 -15.60 5.26 -7.26
C PRO A 278 -15.93 6.68 -7.73
N PRO A 279 -17.06 6.92 -8.41
CA PRO A 279 -17.39 8.26 -8.90
C PRO A 279 -17.66 9.24 -7.75
N GLU A 280 -18.20 8.78 -6.63
CA GLU A 280 -18.54 9.58 -5.46
C GLU A 280 -17.51 9.39 -4.35
N GLU A 281 -17.16 10.47 -3.64
CA GLU A 281 -16.14 10.47 -2.58
C GLU A 281 -16.51 9.53 -1.43
N ASN A 282 -17.79 9.49 -1.04
CA ASN A 282 -18.26 8.62 0.04
C ASN A 282 -18.04 7.13 -0.29
N ASP A 283 -18.27 6.73 -1.54
CA ASP A 283 -18.07 5.34 -1.98
C ASP A 283 -16.58 4.97 -2.00
N PHE A 284 -15.70 5.94 -2.27
CA PHE A 284 -14.26 5.76 -2.09
C PHE A 284 -13.90 5.55 -0.62
N PHE A 285 -14.44 6.37 0.30
CA PHE A 285 -14.18 6.20 1.73
C PHE A 285 -14.74 4.89 2.29
N ASP A 286 -15.87 4.39 1.78
CA ASP A 286 -16.39 3.07 2.13
C ASP A 286 -15.39 1.97 1.74
N MET A 287 -14.88 2.00 0.50
CA MET A 287 -13.89 1.05 0.01
C MET A 287 -12.55 1.17 0.74
N TYR A 288 -12.07 2.40 0.92
CA TYR A 288 -10.85 2.70 1.65
C TYR A 288 -10.93 2.19 3.10
N SER A 289 -12.02 2.46 3.81
CA SER A 289 -12.17 2.05 5.23
C SER A 289 -12.33 0.53 5.39
N LEU A 290 -12.81 -0.15 4.34
CA LEU A 290 -12.83 -1.60 4.28
C LEU A 290 -11.40 -2.17 4.27
N TYR A 291 -10.56 -1.73 3.33
CA TYR A 291 -9.20 -2.25 3.20
C TYR A 291 -8.25 -1.73 4.30
N PHE A 292 -8.47 -0.51 4.79
CA PHE A 292 -7.59 0.18 5.72
C PHE A 292 -8.34 0.70 6.95
N PRO A 293 -8.70 -0.17 7.92
CA PRO A 293 -9.57 0.20 9.03
C PRO A 293 -8.98 1.24 9.99
N CYS A 294 -7.65 1.28 10.11
CA CYS A 294 -6.96 2.21 10.99
C CYS A 294 -5.84 2.94 10.24
N VAL A 295 -6.05 4.24 9.99
CA VAL A 295 -5.12 5.11 9.26
C VAL A 295 -4.93 6.42 9.99
N TYR A 296 -3.68 6.88 10.07
CA TYR A 296 -3.32 8.20 10.57
C TYR A 296 -2.50 8.96 9.52
N ASP A 297 -3.12 10.00 8.94
CA ASP A 297 -2.41 10.94 8.07
C ASP A 297 -1.72 12.00 8.95
N ILE A 298 -0.39 12.01 8.94
CA ILE A 298 0.45 12.95 9.68
C ILE A 298 0.11 14.40 9.31
N LYS A 299 -0.15 14.69 8.03
CA LYS A 299 -0.52 16.04 7.58
C LYS A 299 -1.85 16.48 8.19
N TYR A 300 -2.76 15.55 8.43
CA TYR A 300 -4.00 15.82 9.16
C TYR A 300 -3.73 16.02 10.66
N LEU A 301 -2.93 15.15 11.30
CA LEU A 301 -2.53 15.28 12.72
C LEU A 301 -1.86 16.64 13.01
N MET A 302 -1.03 17.12 12.09
CA MET A 302 -0.32 18.40 12.17
C MET A 302 -1.24 19.60 12.34
N LYS A 303 -2.52 19.52 11.94
CA LYS A 303 -3.51 20.59 12.20
C LYS A 303 -3.70 20.86 13.70
N SER A 304 -3.42 19.87 14.54
CA SER A 304 -3.46 19.97 16.01
C SER A 304 -2.08 20.21 16.65
N CYS A 305 -1.01 20.25 15.85
CA CYS A 305 0.36 20.45 16.32
C CYS A 305 0.75 21.91 16.15
N LYS A 306 1.02 22.61 17.26
CA LYS A 306 1.47 24.01 17.19
C LYS A 306 2.84 24.09 16.52
N ASN A 307 2.98 25.00 15.56
CA ASN A 307 4.22 25.33 14.84
C ASN A 307 4.81 24.21 13.98
N LEU A 308 4.09 23.11 13.71
CA LEU A 308 4.54 22.07 12.79
C LEU A 308 3.86 22.24 11.44
N LYS A 309 4.61 22.61 10.40
CA LYS A 309 4.11 22.90 9.04
C LYS A 309 5.09 22.43 7.99
N GLY A 310 4.65 22.39 6.73
CA GLY A 310 5.52 22.08 5.60
C GLY A 310 5.37 20.68 5.03
N GLY A 311 6.19 20.35 4.03
CA GLY A 311 6.31 19.02 3.42
C GLY A 311 6.97 18.00 4.36
N LEU A 312 7.02 16.72 3.95
CA LEU A 312 7.56 15.64 4.80
C LEU A 312 9.01 15.92 5.24
N GLN A 313 9.86 16.40 4.32
CA GLN A 313 11.24 16.74 4.63
C GLN A 313 11.35 17.91 5.62
N GLU A 314 10.58 18.98 5.42
CA GLU A 314 10.59 20.13 6.33
C GLU A 314 10.10 19.77 7.74
N VAL A 315 9.12 18.86 7.81
CA VAL A 315 8.62 18.31 9.08
C VAL A 315 9.69 17.44 9.74
N ALA A 316 10.40 16.60 8.99
CA ALA A 316 11.50 15.81 9.51
C ALA A 316 12.63 16.69 10.06
N ASP A 317 12.99 17.77 9.37
CA ASP A 317 14.01 18.72 9.82
C ASP A 317 13.60 19.42 11.13
N GLN A 318 12.33 19.86 11.24
CA GLN A 318 11.78 20.44 12.48
C GLN A 318 11.74 19.45 13.66
N LEU A 319 11.60 18.16 13.37
CA LEU A 319 11.60 17.07 14.36
C LEU A 319 13.00 16.50 14.63
N GLU A 320 14.03 17.06 14.00
CA GLU A 320 15.43 16.63 14.08
C GLU A 320 15.62 15.15 13.66
N LEU A 321 14.89 14.73 12.63
CA LEU A 321 14.93 13.36 12.11
C LEU A 321 15.91 13.25 10.94
N ARG A 322 16.80 12.25 11.02
CA ARG A 322 17.73 11.94 9.95
C ARG A 322 17.10 10.95 8.97
N ARG A 323 16.96 11.36 7.71
CA ARG A 323 16.56 10.47 6.61
C ARG A 323 17.57 9.35 6.40
N ILE A 324 17.05 8.16 6.06
CA ILE A 324 17.81 6.99 5.65
C ILE A 324 17.30 6.55 4.28
N GLY A 325 18.21 6.47 3.30
CA GLY A 325 17.87 6.20 1.91
C GLY A 325 17.68 7.48 1.08
N PRO A 326 17.49 7.33 -0.24
CA PRO A 326 17.34 8.45 -1.18
C PRO A 326 16.02 9.20 -0.91
N GLN A 327 16.04 10.53 -0.97
CA GLN A 327 14.80 11.32 -0.91
C GLN A 327 13.99 11.13 -2.21
N HIS A 328 12.65 11.18 -2.13
CA HIS A 328 11.76 10.95 -3.28
C HIS A 328 11.90 9.54 -3.87
N GLN A 329 12.05 8.57 -2.98
CA GLN A 329 11.76 7.18 -3.26
C GLN A 329 10.89 6.64 -2.13
N ALA A 330 9.84 5.90 -2.51
CA ALA A 330 8.78 5.52 -1.60
C ALA A 330 9.29 4.77 -0.35
N GLY A 331 10.33 3.93 -0.50
CA GLY A 331 10.92 3.21 0.64
C GLY A 331 11.45 4.17 1.72
N SER A 332 12.36 5.06 1.34
CA SER A 332 12.96 6.06 2.23
C SER A 332 11.92 7.02 2.82
N ASP A 333 10.97 7.46 1.99
CA ASP A 333 9.91 8.39 2.40
C ASP A 333 8.93 7.71 3.37
N SER A 334 8.56 6.44 3.14
CA SER A 334 7.76 5.66 4.11
C SER A 334 8.48 5.50 5.46
N LEU A 335 9.79 5.27 5.46
CA LEU A 335 10.57 5.14 6.69
C LEU A 335 10.60 6.46 7.47
N LEU A 336 10.81 7.57 6.78
CA LEU A 336 10.79 8.90 7.37
C LEU A 336 9.40 9.27 7.90
N THR A 337 8.34 8.90 7.18
CA THR A 337 6.94 9.02 7.61
C THR A 337 6.70 8.30 8.93
N GLY A 338 7.14 7.04 9.06
CA GLY A 338 7.02 6.30 10.32
C GLY A 338 7.78 6.94 11.48
N MET A 339 9.03 7.37 11.24
CA MET A 339 9.83 8.10 12.23
C MET A 339 9.16 9.39 12.68
N ALA A 340 8.61 10.17 11.74
CA ALA A 340 7.88 11.40 12.01
C ALA A 340 6.61 11.13 12.83
N PHE A 341 5.84 10.10 12.48
CA PHE A 341 4.63 9.73 13.22
C PHE A 341 4.92 9.48 14.71
N PHE A 342 5.87 8.60 15.03
CA PHE A 342 6.17 8.27 16.43
C PHE A 342 6.71 9.48 17.20
N LYS A 343 7.56 10.30 16.57
CA LYS A 343 8.06 11.53 17.16
C LYS A 343 6.93 12.53 17.45
N ILE A 344 5.99 12.70 16.51
CA ILE A 344 4.82 13.57 16.66
C ILE A 344 3.89 13.05 17.76
N ARG A 345 3.60 11.75 17.76
CA ARG A 345 2.78 11.09 18.79
C ARG A 345 3.32 11.37 20.18
N ASP A 346 4.62 11.21 20.37
CA ASP A 346 5.23 11.36 21.68
C ASP A 346 5.29 12.85 22.12
N MET A 347 5.58 13.76 21.19
CA MET A 347 5.74 15.19 21.49
C MET A 347 4.41 15.95 21.64
N TYR A 348 3.39 15.62 20.85
CA TYR A 348 2.16 16.42 20.74
C TYR A 348 0.91 15.70 21.24
N PHE A 349 0.98 14.38 21.40
CA PHE A 349 -0.17 13.53 21.76
C PHE A 349 0.08 12.67 23.00
N GLU A 350 1.12 12.96 23.79
CA GLU A 350 1.41 12.26 25.05
C GLU A 350 1.51 10.72 24.88
N GLY A 351 1.96 10.27 23.70
CA GLY A 351 2.07 8.85 23.36
C GLY A 351 0.76 8.18 22.91
N MET A 352 -0.38 8.89 22.92
CA MET A 352 -1.70 8.32 22.58
C MET A 352 -2.50 9.22 21.62
N ILE A 353 -2.82 8.68 20.44
CA ILE A 353 -3.68 9.37 19.46
C ILE A 353 -5.14 9.01 19.71
N ASP A 354 -6.02 10.02 19.73
CA ASP A 354 -7.47 9.80 19.80
C ASP A 354 -8.01 9.28 18.48
N ASN A 355 -8.30 7.97 18.42
CA ASN A 355 -8.85 7.32 17.23
C ASN A 355 -10.15 8.00 16.74
N LYS A 356 -11.04 8.44 17.63
CA LYS A 356 -12.33 9.04 17.23
C LYS A 356 -12.15 10.34 16.46
N LYS A 357 -11.04 11.04 16.72
CA LYS A 357 -10.76 12.35 16.14
C LYS A 357 -9.89 12.26 14.89
N TYR A 358 -8.96 11.31 14.84
CA TYR A 358 -7.89 11.31 13.84
C TYR A 358 -7.88 10.09 12.91
N CYS A 359 -8.45 8.96 13.33
CA CYS A 359 -8.42 7.74 12.53
C CYS A 359 -9.25 7.91 11.25
N GLY A 360 -8.72 7.44 10.12
CA GLY A 360 -9.41 7.41 8.82
C GLY A 360 -9.55 8.75 8.10
N HIS A 361 -9.02 9.84 8.67
CA HIS A 361 -9.08 11.16 8.06
C HIS A 361 -7.87 11.40 7.15
N LEU A 362 -8.12 11.63 5.86
CA LEU A 362 -7.11 11.97 4.86
C LEU A 362 -7.00 13.48 4.69
N TYR A 363 -5.79 14.01 4.59
CA TYR A 363 -5.63 15.44 4.32
C TYR A 363 -6.15 15.80 2.92
N GLY A 364 -7.00 16.83 2.85
CA GLY A 364 -7.55 17.35 1.59
C GLY A 364 -8.84 16.69 1.12
N LEU A 365 -9.30 15.61 1.77
CA LEU A 365 -10.54 14.90 1.44
C LEU A 365 -11.50 14.83 2.64
N GLY A 366 -12.76 14.56 2.36
CA GLY A 366 -13.83 14.35 3.33
C GLY A 366 -14.42 15.63 3.94
N ILE A 367 -15.54 15.46 4.65
CA ILE A 367 -16.24 16.55 5.34
C ILE A 367 -15.39 17.00 6.54
N THR A 368 -14.63 18.07 6.34
CA THR A 368 -14.03 18.83 7.43
C THR A 368 -15.14 19.52 8.22
N THR A 369 -15.63 18.87 9.28
CA THR A 369 -16.32 19.63 10.32
C THR A 369 -15.27 20.49 11.03
N LEU A 370 -15.21 21.78 10.67
CA LEU A 370 -15.30 22.94 11.59
C LEU A 370 -14.79 24.24 10.95
N ASN A 371 -15.70 25.23 10.94
CA ASN A 371 -15.52 26.67 11.12
C ASN A 371 -14.60 27.47 10.17
N ASN A 372 -15.27 28.34 9.39
CA ASN A 372 -14.85 29.67 8.95
C ASN A 372 -13.35 29.97 8.96
N GLY A 373 -12.72 29.84 7.79
CA GLY A 373 -11.42 30.45 7.51
C GLY A 373 -10.91 30.00 6.17
N GLN A 374 -10.81 30.94 5.22
CA GLN A 374 -10.30 30.73 3.86
C GLN A 374 -9.03 29.86 3.86
N ILE A 375 -9.10 28.70 3.22
CA ILE A 375 -7.90 27.96 2.81
C ILE A 375 -7.30 28.73 1.62
N ARG A 376 -6.20 29.44 1.87
CA ARG A 376 -5.30 29.92 0.80
C ARG A 376 -4.37 28.78 0.46
N TYR A 377 -4.32 28.42 -0.82
CA TYR A 377 -3.26 27.58 -1.38
C TYR A 377 -2.02 28.44 -1.59
N ASP A 378 -0.91 28.09 -0.95
CA ASP A 378 0.41 28.55 -1.39
C ASP A 378 0.82 27.65 -2.58
N ASN A 379 0.51 28.13 -3.79
CA ASN A 379 1.06 27.59 -5.03
C ASN A 379 2.50 28.06 -5.21
N ASN A 380 3.42 27.68 -4.33
CA ASN A 380 4.81 28.12 -4.43
C ASN A 380 5.81 27.01 -4.03
N GLU A 381 5.79 25.92 -4.77
CA GLU A 381 6.97 25.10 -4.98
C GLU A 381 7.17 24.97 -6.49
N GLY A 382 7.94 25.91 -7.04
CA GLY A 382 8.16 26.04 -8.48
C GLY A 382 8.68 27.41 -8.87
N ALA A 383 9.84 27.81 -8.32
CA ALA A 383 10.86 28.68 -8.93
C ALA A 383 11.77 29.25 -7.84
N SER A 384 12.99 28.72 -7.75
CA SER A 384 14.13 29.49 -7.25
C SER A 384 15.22 29.40 -8.31
N ASN A 385 15.47 30.57 -8.92
CA ASN A 385 16.51 30.98 -9.88
C ASN A 385 17.53 29.96 -10.40
#